data_AF-A0A3D3I843-F1
#
_entry.id   AF-A0A3D3I843-F1
#
_cell.length_a   1.000
_cell.length_b   1.000
_cell.length_c   1.000
_cell.angle_alpha   90.00
_cell.angle_beta   90.00
_cell.angle_gamma   90.00
#
_symmetry.space_group_name_H-M   'P 1'
#
loop_
_entity.id
_entity.type
_entity.pdbx_description
1 polymer ?
#
loop_
_entity_poly.entity_id
_entity_poly.type
_entity_poly.pdbx_seq_one_letter_code
_entity_poly.pdbx_strand_id
1 'polypeptide(L)'
;MKFVVPLFVVALLSLESCREEIIKIEEPQVLLERIEEKNFVEEFKYNDKNQITQVKRTTTFVDGNVTVTEYNYAYDNKGQLTSCTTNFGVTYVYNYENNLIRNTQTFEEGKLTLTYEFTYDAQNRMISNVMSIHKDTGKEAEGKTTYRYDEDGNILEVKNYDFVNSEQQLVSTFNYSDYDNKKGMGALGHQVLNPFHKGSINNPGKIEMLNAQNTPFVIEAFNYTYNDLGYVQSMVTKTTFYHGDSGSHTTQFFFKVI
;
A
#
# COMPACT_ATOMS: atom_id res chain seq x y z
N MET A 1 -34.14 -52.05 68.78
CA MET A 1 -33.68 -51.73 67.41
C MET A 1 -32.60 -50.66 67.54
N LYS A 2 -31.34 -50.99 67.26
CA LYS A 2 -30.21 -50.04 67.32
C LYS A 2 -30.21 -49.22 66.02
N PHE A 3 -30.14 -47.89 66.11
CA PHE A 3 -29.73 -47.05 64.99
C PHE A 3 -28.53 -46.22 65.41
N VAL A 4 -27.44 -46.41 64.68
CA VAL A 4 -26.20 -45.63 64.73
C VAL A 4 -26.18 -44.73 63.49
N VAL A 5 -25.88 -43.46 63.69
CA VAL A 5 -25.79 -42.37 62.72
C VAL A 5 -24.54 -42.54 61.82
N PRO A 6 -24.53 -41.94 60.61
CA PRO A 6 -23.31 -41.20 60.25
C PRO A 6 -23.56 -39.85 59.57
N LEU A 7 -22.97 -38.83 60.19
CA LEU A 7 -22.08 -37.80 59.62
C LEU A 7 -22.19 -37.57 58.10
N PHE A 8 -22.81 -36.46 57.69
CA PHE A 8 -22.71 -35.94 56.33
C PHE A 8 -21.49 -35.02 56.20
N VAL A 9 -20.55 -35.42 55.35
CA VAL A 9 -19.41 -34.61 54.90
C VAL A 9 -19.93 -33.66 53.82
N VAL A 10 -19.77 -32.36 54.03
CA VAL A 10 -20.01 -31.34 52.99
C VAL A 10 -18.81 -31.35 52.06
N ALA A 11 -18.99 -31.93 50.87
CA ALA A 11 -18.04 -31.80 49.78
C ALA A 11 -18.21 -30.41 49.14
N LEU A 12 -17.22 -29.54 49.31
CA LEU A 12 -17.05 -28.34 48.51
C LEU A 12 -16.72 -28.75 47.08
N LEU A 13 -17.71 -28.67 46.19
CA LEU A 13 -17.51 -28.74 44.75
C LEU A 13 -16.85 -27.43 44.31
N SER A 14 -15.57 -27.49 43.97
CA SER A 14 -14.89 -26.45 43.22
C SER A 14 -15.50 -26.38 41.83
N LEU A 15 -16.22 -25.29 41.54
CA LEU A 15 -16.58 -24.90 40.18
C LEU A 15 -15.28 -24.51 39.46
N GLU A 16 -14.68 -25.46 38.74
CA GLU A 16 -13.70 -25.13 37.71
C GLU A 16 -14.43 -24.30 36.65
N SER A 17 -14.06 -23.03 36.60
CA SER A 17 -14.37 -22.11 35.52
C SER A 17 -14.00 -22.76 34.18
N CYS A 18 -15.00 -23.09 33.36
CA CYS A 18 -14.81 -23.34 31.94
C CYS A 18 -14.16 -22.09 31.34
N ARG A 19 -12.85 -22.14 31.16
CA ARG A 19 -12.11 -21.17 30.37
C ARG A 19 -12.55 -21.40 28.92
N GLU A 20 -13.44 -20.54 28.41
CA GLU A 20 -13.71 -20.47 26.98
C GLU A 20 -12.37 -20.22 26.29
N GLU A 21 -11.85 -21.27 25.65
CA GLU A 21 -10.71 -21.16 24.77
C GLU A 21 -11.19 -20.40 23.55
N ILE A 22 -10.90 -19.11 23.50
CA ILE A 22 -11.16 -18.28 22.33
C ILE A 22 -10.30 -18.87 21.21
N ILE A 23 -10.89 -19.73 20.39
CA ILE A 23 -10.29 -20.20 19.15
C ILE A 23 -10.13 -18.96 18.27
N LYS A 24 -8.90 -18.44 18.20
CA LYS A 24 -8.54 -17.38 17.29
C LYS A 24 -8.58 -17.99 15.89
N ILE A 25 -9.72 -17.87 15.22
CA ILE A 25 -9.81 -18.23 13.80
C ILE A 25 -8.89 -17.26 13.08
N GLU A 26 -7.74 -17.75 12.62
CA GLU A 26 -6.87 -16.94 11.76
C GLU A 26 -7.64 -16.63 10.48
N GLU A 27 -7.73 -15.34 10.15
CA GLU A 27 -8.29 -14.96 8.85
C GLU A 27 -7.44 -15.62 7.75
N PRO A 28 -8.08 -16.18 6.71
CA PRO A 28 -7.35 -16.82 5.63
C PRO A 28 -6.40 -15.80 4.98
N GLN A 29 -5.17 -16.21 4.69
CA GLN A 29 -4.22 -15.32 4.05
C GLN A 29 -4.61 -15.17 2.57
N VAL A 30 -4.63 -13.93 2.09
CA VAL A 30 -5.05 -13.60 0.72
C VAL A 30 -3.92 -12.89 -0.01
N LEU A 31 -3.56 -13.39 -1.19
CA LEU A 31 -2.53 -12.83 -2.06
C LEU A 31 -3.15 -12.25 -3.32
N LEU A 32 -2.76 -11.03 -3.69
CA LEU A 32 -3.18 -10.40 -4.93
C LEU A 32 -2.43 -11.03 -6.10
N GLU A 33 -3.11 -11.72 -7.00
CA GLU A 33 -2.44 -12.35 -8.15
C GLU A 33 -2.35 -11.41 -9.34
N ARG A 34 -3.38 -10.59 -9.53
CA ARG A 34 -3.51 -9.79 -10.73
C ARG A 34 -4.41 -8.57 -10.55
N ILE A 35 -4.02 -7.45 -11.16
CA ILE A 35 -4.87 -6.27 -11.40
C ILE A 35 -5.06 -6.17 -12.92
N GLU A 36 -6.30 -5.95 -13.36
CA GLU A 36 -6.60 -5.76 -14.78
C GLU A 36 -7.45 -4.51 -15.03
N GLU A 37 -7.04 -3.75 -16.02
CA GLU A 37 -7.79 -2.67 -16.65
C GLU A 37 -7.78 -2.89 -18.16
N LYS A 38 -8.59 -2.13 -18.91
CA LYS A 38 -8.79 -2.31 -20.36
C LYS A 38 -7.48 -2.50 -21.15
N ASN A 39 -6.44 -1.76 -20.79
CA ASN A 39 -5.17 -1.70 -21.51
C ASN A 39 -3.96 -1.97 -20.61
N PHE A 40 -4.19 -2.49 -19.40
CA PHE A 40 -3.14 -2.66 -18.40
C PHE A 40 -3.39 -3.94 -17.59
N VAL A 41 -2.34 -4.74 -17.42
CA VAL A 41 -2.36 -5.91 -16.54
C VAL A 41 -1.12 -5.86 -15.65
N GLU A 42 -1.32 -6.01 -14.35
CA GLU A 42 -0.25 -6.17 -13.36
C GLU A 42 -0.37 -7.55 -12.72
N GLU A 43 0.66 -8.38 -12.85
CA GLU A 43 0.70 -9.75 -12.32
C GLU A 43 1.72 -9.85 -11.18
N PHE A 44 1.40 -10.61 -10.14
CA PHE A 44 2.26 -10.80 -8.97
C PHE A 44 2.65 -12.26 -8.81
N LYS A 45 3.94 -12.50 -8.52
CA LYS A 45 4.46 -13.82 -8.14
C LYS A 45 5.01 -13.78 -6.73
N TYR A 46 4.90 -14.90 -6.04
CA TYR A 46 5.27 -15.05 -4.64
C TYR A 46 6.25 -16.21 -4.45
N ASN A 47 7.11 -16.13 -3.43
CA ASN A 47 7.87 -17.27 -2.93
C ASN A 47 7.05 -18.11 -1.94
N ASP A 48 7.62 -19.21 -1.44
CA ASP A 48 6.99 -20.10 -0.45
C ASP A 48 6.74 -19.44 0.93
N LYS A 49 7.29 -18.23 1.15
CA LYS A 49 7.03 -17.40 2.32
C LYS A 49 5.98 -16.31 2.04
N ASN A 50 5.28 -16.39 0.91
CA ASN A 50 4.26 -15.44 0.46
C ASN A 50 4.79 -14.00 0.26
N GLN A 51 6.08 -13.85 -0.04
CA GLN A 51 6.70 -12.56 -0.35
C GLN A 51 6.74 -12.38 -1.87
N ILE A 52 6.44 -11.17 -2.35
CA ILE A 52 6.42 -10.85 -3.78
C ILE A 52 7.83 -11.00 -4.36
N THR A 53 8.03 -11.92 -5.29
CA THR A 53 9.30 -12.11 -6.00
C THR A 53 9.32 -11.45 -7.37
N GLN A 54 8.15 -11.26 -7.97
CA GLN A 54 8.03 -10.57 -9.25
C GLN A 54 6.73 -9.77 -9.32
N VAL A 55 6.81 -8.57 -9.88
CA VAL A 55 5.66 -7.85 -10.43
C VAL A 55 5.89 -7.63 -11.91
N LYS A 56 4.91 -7.98 -12.74
CA LYS A 56 4.97 -7.79 -14.19
C LYS A 56 3.83 -6.90 -14.64
N ARG A 57 4.17 -5.76 -15.23
CA ARG A 57 3.23 -4.81 -15.85
C ARG A 57 3.23 -5.00 -17.35
N THR A 58 2.05 -5.14 -17.93
CA THR A 58 1.83 -5.20 -19.38
C THR A 58 0.88 -4.08 -19.78
N THR A 59 1.33 -3.15 -20.62
CA THR A 59 0.49 -2.06 -21.14
C THR A 59 0.30 -2.25 -22.64
N THR A 60 -0.95 -2.18 -23.10
CA THR A 60 -1.31 -2.20 -24.53
C THR A 60 -1.72 -0.82 -24.99
N PHE A 61 -0.97 -0.23 -25.91
CA PHE A 61 -1.24 1.08 -26.48
C PHE A 61 -2.33 1.03 -27.56
N VAL A 62 -2.87 2.19 -27.90
CA VAL A 62 -3.98 2.32 -28.88
C VAL A 62 -3.58 1.83 -30.27
N ASP A 63 -2.31 1.94 -30.63
CA ASP A 63 -1.74 1.44 -31.88
C ASP A 63 -1.47 -0.08 -31.87
N GLY A 64 -1.77 -0.76 -30.76
CA GLY A 64 -1.54 -2.19 -30.56
C GLY A 64 -0.14 -2.55 -30.07
N ASN A 65 0.75 -1.57 -29.88
CA ASN A 65 2.05 -1.83 -29.27
C ASN A 65 1.88 -2.29 -27.83
N VAL A 66 2.75 -3.19 -27.38
CA VAL A 66 2.74 -3.73 -26.01
C VAL A 66 4.08 -3.46 -25.35
N THR A 67 4.07 -2.89 -24.16
CA THR A 67 5.25 -2.80 -23.30
C THR A 67 5.11 -3.73 -22.11
N VAL A 68 6.22 -4.36 -21.74
CA VAL A 68 6.30 -5.22 -20.56
C VAL A 68 7.43 -4.72 -19.65
N THR A 69 7.09 -4.46 -18.40
CA THR A 69 8.04 -4.16 -17.34
C THR A 69 7.97 -5.24 -16.27
N GLU A 70 9.09 -5.84 -15.94
CA GLU A 70 9.20 -6.81 -14.86
C GLU A 70 10.06 -6.24 -13.75
N TYR A 71 9.61 -6.38 -12.50
CA TYR A 71 10.29 -6.00 -11.28
C TYR A 71 10.61 -7.29 -10.52
N ASN A 72 11.89 -7.63 -10.37
CA ASN A 72 12.32 -8.85 -9.71
C ASN A 72 12.89 -8.50 -8.34
N TYR A 73 12.28 -9.04 -7.29
CA TYR A 73 12.58 -8.70 -5.90
C TYR A 73 13.46 -9.75 -5.24
N ALA A 74 14.46 -9.27 -4.50
CA ALA A 74 15.36 -10.10 -3.71
C ALA A 74 15.20 -9.81 -2.22
N TYR A 75 15.39 -10.85 -1.41
CA TYR A 75 15.28 -10.81 0.03
C TYR A 75 16.53 -11.42 0.68
N ASP A 76 16.88 -10.95 1.86
CA ASP A 76 17.91 -11.59 2.68
C ASP A 76 17.38 -12.84 3.40
N ASN A 77 18.28 -13.52 4.14
CA ASN A 77 17.92 -14.71 4.91
C ASN A 77 16.91 -14.43 6.05
N LYS A 78 16.77 -13.18 6.48
CA LYS A 78 15.79 -12.74 7.49
C LYS A 78 14.45 -12.34 6.86
N GLY A 79 14.34 -12.39 5.53
CA GLY A 79 13.15 -12.02 4.77
C GLY A 79 12.99 -10.51 4.59
N GLN A 80 14.03 -9.71 4.85
CA GLN A 80 13.99 -8.27 4.53
C GLN A 80 14.25 -8.06 3.04
N LEU A 81 13.48 -7.17 2.41
CA LEU A 81 13.64 -6.85 1.00
C LEU A 81 14.95 -6.09 0.80
N THR A 82 15.84 -6.60 -0.05
CA THR A 82 17.18 -6.01 -0.25
C THR A 82 17.27 -5.23 -1.55
N SER A 83 16.70 -5.74 -2.63
CA SER A 83 16.72 -5.08 -3.93
C SER A 83 15.54 -5.43 -4.82
N CYS A 84 15.35 -4.60 -5.84
CA CYS A 84 14.46 -4.86 -6.96
C CYS A 84 15.19 -4.53 -8.26
N THR A 85 15.22 -5.43 -9.23
CA THR A 85 15.83 -5.17 -10.55
C THR A 85 14.79 -5.28 -11.65
N THR A 86 14.78 -4.28 -12.53
CA THR A 86 13.89 -4.23 -13.68
C THR A 86 14.49 -4.96 -14.89
N ASN A 87 13.64 -5.44 -15.80
CA ASN A 87 14.08 -6.05 -17.07
C ASN A 87 14.83 -5.10 -18.02
N PHE A 88 14.83 -3.79 -17.75
CA PHE A 88 15.57 -2.78 -18.51
C PHE A 88 16.77 -2.20 -17.74
N GLY A 89 17.21 -2.86 -16.66
CA GLY A 89 18.51 -2.60 -16.03
C GLY A 89 18.51 -1.56 -14.90
N VAL A 90 17.36 -1.02 -14.51
CA VAL A 90 17.24 -0.19 -13.29
C VAL A 90 17.21 -1.08 -12.05
N THR A 91 18.00 -0.76 -11.04
CA THR A 91 18.05 -1.46 -9.76
C THR A 91 17.71 -0.54 -8.60
N TYR A 92 16.80 -0.97 -7.74
CA TYR A 92 16.47 -0.32 -6.48
C TYR A 92 17.14 -1.08 -5.33
N VAL A 93 17.74 -0.35 -4.39
CA VAL A 93 18.34 -0.90 -3.17
C VAL A 93 17.67 -0.27 -1.96
N TYR A 94 17.19 -1.11 -1.04
CA TYR A 94 16.39 -0.69 0.11
C TYR A 94 17.23 -0.69 1.38
N ASN A 95 17.30 0.46 2.05
CA ASN A 95 18.04 0.64 3.29
C ASN A 95 17.07 0.86 4.46
N TYR A 96 17.35 0.22 5.60
CA TYR A 96 16.42 0.18 6.73
C TYR A 96 16.94 0.92 7.95
N GLU A 97 16.00 1.46 8.72
CA GLU A 97 16.19 1.95 10.07
C GLU A 97 14.99 1.47 10.90
N ASN A 98 15.23 0.80 12.04
CA ASN A 98 14.16 0.26 12.90
C ASN A 98 13.13 -0.63 12.17
N ASN A 99 13.57 -1.47 11.23
CA ASN A 99 12.75 -2.32 10.36
C ASN A 99 11.81 -1.58 9.39
N LEU A 100 11.98 -0.26 9.23
CA LEU A 100 11.30 0.52 8.20
C LEU A 100 12.30 0.89 7.11
N ILE A 101 11.86 0.94 5.85
CA ILE A 101 12.69 1.44 4.76
C ILE A 101 12.92 2.93 5.01
N ARG A 102 14.15 3.30 5.34
CA ARG A 102 14.55 4.68 5.60
C ARG A 102 14.87 5.43 4.32
N ASN A 103 15.48 4.73 3.37
CA ASN A 103 15.67 5.24 2.01
C ASN A 103 15.74 4.13 0.98
N THR A 104 15.45 4.48 -0.27
CA THR A 104 15.62 3.63 -1.44
C THR A 104 16.52 4.34 -2.44
N GLN A 105 17.55 3.65 -2.89
CA GLN A 105 18.52 4.15 -3.87
C GLN A 105 18.21 3.54 -5.24
N THR A 106 18.19 4.36 -6.28
CA THR A 106 18.00 3.90 -7.66
C THR A 106 19.31 3.96 -8.41
N PHE A 107 19.65 2.85 -9.07
CA PHE A 107 20.83 2.71 -9.89
C PHE A 107 20.44 2.45 -11.34
N GLU A 108 21.09 3.17 -12.26
CA GLU A 108 20.97 2.97 -13.71
C GLU A 108 22.36 2.71 -14.26
N GLU A 109 22.54 1.61 -15.00
CA GLU A 109 23.85 1.17 -15.50
C GLU A 109 24.93 1.10 -14.38
N GLY A 110 24.50 0.75 -13.15
CA GLY A 110 25.37 0.66 -11.98
C GLY A 110 25.73 1.99 -11.30
N LYS A 111 25.23 3.13 -11.80
CA LYS A 111 25.43 4.46 -11.20
C LYS A 111 24.24 4.86 -10.35
N LEU A 112 24.49 5.40 -9.16
CA LEU A 112 23.44 5.96 -8.31
C LEU A 112 22.87 7.22 -8.98
N THR A 113 21.60 7.19 -9.37
CA THR A 113 20.92 8.31 -10.04
C THR A 113 19.94 9.02 -9.11
N LEU A 114 19.23 8.28 -8.27
CA LEU A 114 18.22 8.83 -7.36
C LEU A 114 18.35 8.27 -5.94
N THR A 115 17.88 9.03 -4.96
CA THR A 115 17.61 8.53 -3.61
C THR A 115 16.29 9.08 -3.12
N TYR A 116 15.46 8.19 -2.58
CA TYR A 116 14.20 8.52 -1.93
C TYR A 116 14.37 8.35 -0.43
N GLU A 117 14.16 9.41 0.35
CA GLU A 117 14.26 9.37 1.81
C GLU A 117 12.87 9.44 2.43
N PHE A 118 12.57 8.49 3.32
CA PHE A 118 11.26 8.37 3.95
C PHE A 118 11.31 8.79 5.43
N THR A 119 10.22 9.38 5.89
CA THR A 119 10.00 9.74 7.30
C THR A 119 8.66 9.22 7.76
N TYR A 120 8.58 8.84 9.03
CA TYR A 120 7.44 8.15 9.62
C TYR A 120 7.01 8.83 10.92
N ASP A 121 5.73 8.69 11.26
CA ASP A 121 5.22 9.04 12.59
C ASP A 121 5.46 7.91 13.61
N ALA A 122 5.02 8.14 14.86
CA ALA A 122 5.17 7.18 15.96
C ALA A 122 4.35 5.88 15.78
N GLN A 123 3.41 5.86 14.84
CA GLN A 123 2.63 4.68 14.45
C GLN A 123 3.23 3.99 13.22
N ASN A 124 4.44 4.38 12.80
CA ASN A 124 5.14 3.88 11.62
C ASN A 124 4.40 4.15 10.29
N ARG A 125 3.54 5.18 10.24
CA ARG A 125 2.91 5.63 8.99
C ARG A 125 3.82 6.63 8.31
N MET A 126 3.99 6.50 6.99
CA MET A 126 4.88 7.39 6.23
C MET A 126 4.26 8.78 6.13
N ILE A 127 4.92 9.81 6.67
CA ILE A 127 4.44 11.20 6.67
C ILE A 127 5.10 12.07 5.60
N SER A 128 6.28 11.67 5.12
CA SER A 128 6.90 12.33 3.96
C SER A 128 7.91 11.44 3.26
N ASN A 129 8.05 11.65 1.94
CA ASN A 129 9.19 11.21 1.18
C ASN A 129 9.85 12.39 0.45
N VAL A 130 11.16 12.33 0.26
CA VAL A 130 11.93 13.32 -0.52
C VAL A 130 12.72 12.58 -1.59
N MET A 131 12.53 12.96 -2.85
CA MET A 131 13.32 12.50 -3.98
C MET A 131 14.50 13.45 -4.20
N SER A 132 15.69 12.90 -4.31
CA SER A 132 16.88 13.63 -4.70
C SER A 132 17.56 12.99 -5.91
N ILE A 133 18.06 13.83 -6.81
CA ILE A 133 18.88 13.42 -7.96
C ILE A 133 20.35 13.50 -7.55
N HIS A 134 21.14 12.52 -7.98
CA HIS A 134 22.60 12.55 -7.89
C HIS A 134 23.18 13.01 -9.22
N LYS A 135 23.87 14.15 -9.19
CA LYS A 135 24.60 14.76 -10.31
C LYS A 135 26.09 14.73 -9.96
N ASP A 136 26.95 15.02 -10.93
CA ASP A 136 28.40 15.15 -10.68
C ASP A 136 28.72 16.22 -9.62
N THR A 137 27.83 17.22 -9.46
CA THR A 137 27.93 18.31 -8.49
C THR A 137 27.45 17.94 -7.09
N GLY A 138 26.82 16.77 -6.90
CA GLY A 138 26.32 16.29 -5.62
C GLY A 138 24.86 15.81 -5.67
N LYS A 139 24.24 15.76 -4.48
CA LYS A 139 22.85 15.36 -4.28
C LYS A 139 21.97 16.59 -4.14
N GLU A 140 20.92 16.69 -4.95
CA GLU A 140 19.97 17.81 -4.94
C GLU A 140 18.55 17.28 -4.76
N ALA A 141 17.80 17.86 -3.81
CA ALA A 141 16.38 17.55 -3.63
C ALA A 141 15.57 18.18 -4.77
N GLU A 142 14.65 17.41 -5.34
CA GLU A 142 13.90 17.80 -6.55
C GLU A 142 12.40 17.62 -6.35
N GLY A 143 11.98 16.63 -5.55
CA GLY A 143 10.58 16.41 -5.22
C GLY A 143 10.37 16.04 -3.76
N LYS A 144 9.20 16.36 -3.22
CA LYS A 144 8.75 15.92 -1.90
C LYS A 144 7.25 15.63 -1.91
N THR A 145 6.87 14.56 -1.25
CA THR A 145 5.46 14.27 -0.95
C THR A 145 5.26 14.24 0.56
N THR A 146 4.14 14.78 1.04
CA THR A 146 3.72 14.67 2.45
C THR A 146 2.34 14.06 2.56
N TYR A 147 2.11 13.33 3.65
CA TYR A 147 0.87 12.60 3.91
C TYR A 147 0.31 13.02 5.27
N ARG A 148 -1.00 13.19 5.33
CA ARG A 148 -1.75 13.36 6.57
C ARG A 148 -2.78 12.25 6.68
N TYR A 149 -3.00 11.76 7.90
CA TYR A 149 -3.91 10.67 8.18
C TYR A 149 -5.01 11.12 9.15
N ASP A 150 -6.15 10.44 9.13
CA ASP A 150 -7.14 10.49 10.20
C ASP A 150 -6.74 9.59 11.38
N GLU A 151 -7.64 9.49 12.36
CA GLU A 151 -7.46 8.67 13.57
C GLU A 151 -7.52 7.16 13.25
N ASP A 152 -8.26 6.77 12.21
CA ASP A 152 -8.40 5.38 11.75
C ASP A 152 -7.23 4.92 10.88
N GLY A 153 -6.33 5.84 10.51
CA GLY A 153 -5.15 5.56 9.68
C GLY A 153 -5.42 5.65 8.18
N ASN A 154 -6.53 6.22 7.76
CA ASN A 154 -6.79 6.56 6.36
C ASN A 154 -6.08 7.85 5.99
N ILE A 155 -5.60 7.94 4.76
CA ILE A 155 -5.00 9.16 4.24
C ILE A 155 -6.11 10.21 4.11
N LEU A 156 -5.89 11.42 4.60
CA LEU A 156 -6.79 12.55 4.39
C LEU A 156 -6.27 13.49 3.31
N GLU A 157 -4.96 13.64 3.24
CA GLU A 157 -4.31 14.62 2.37
C GLU A 157 -2.96 14.10 1.91
N VAL A 158 -2.69 14.25 0.61
CA VAL A 158 -1.36 14.12 0.02
C VAL A 158 -0.99 15.44 -0.64
N LYS A 159 0.17 15.99 -0.30
CA LYS A 159 0.72 17.18 -0.97
C LYS A 159 2.01 16.86 -1.68
N ASN A 160 2.12 17.30 -2.91
CA ASN A 160 3.33 17.17 -3.72
C ASN A 160 3.99 18.53 -3.89
N TYR A 161 5.30 18.54 -3.77
CA TYR A 161 6.14 19.71 -3.86
C TYR A 161 7.29 19.46 -4.82
N ASP A 162 7.65 20.49 -5.56
CA ASP A 162 8.92 20.57 -6.28
C ASP A 162 9.90 21.42 -5.48
N PHE A 163 11.19 21.28 -5.76
CA PHE A 163 12.21 22.19 -5.25
C PHE A 163 12.67 23.15 -6.34
N VAL A 164 12.43 24.45 -6.15
CA VAL A 164 12.93 25.51 -7.03
C VAL A 164 13.91 26.34 -6.24
N ASN A 165 15.16 26.42 -6.71
CA ASN A 165 16.26 27.10 -6.00
C ASN A 165 16.42 26.62 -4.53
N SER A 166 16.28 25.31 -4.29
CA SER A 166 16.30 24.68 -2.96
C SER A 166 15.12 25.02 -2.03
N GLU A 167 14.09 25.71 -2.53
CA GLU A 167 12.86 25.99 -1.78
C GLU A 167 11.72 25.09 -2.22
N GLN A 168 10.95 24.58 -1.26
CA GLN A 168 9.77 23.75 -1.53
C GLN A 168 8.64 24.63 -2.07
N GLN A 169 8.12 24.25 -3.24
CA GLN A 169 6.97 24.89 -3.90
C GLN A 169 5.85 23.86 -4.00
N LEU A 170 4.66 24.17 -3.45
CA LEU A 170 3.51 23.29 -3.56
C LEU A 170 3.10 23.18 -5.03
N VAL A 171 2.90 21.95 -5.51
CA VAL A 171 2.46 21.66 -6.89
C VAL A 171 1.00 21.25 -6.89
N SER A 172 0.63 20.34 -5.98
CA SER A 172 -0.72 19.79 -5.92
C SER A 172 -1.08 19.28 -4.53
N THR A 173 -2.38 19.26 -4.26
CA THR A 173 -2.98 18.64 -3.07
C THR A 173 -4.03 17.63 -3.51
N PHE A 174 -4.06 16.46 -2.89
CA PHE A 174 -5.04 15.40 -3.10
C PHE A 174 -5.77 15.20 -1.80
N ASN A 175 -7.07 15.50 -1.77
CA ASN A 175 -7.91 15.34 -0.59
C ASN A 175 -8.73 14.06 -0.73
N TYR A 176 -8.60 13.17 0.24
CA TYR A 176 -9.28 11.88 0.28
C TYR A 176 -10.46 11.95 1.23
N SER A 177 -11.58 11.38 0.83
CA SER A 177 -12.82 11.40 1.62
C SER A 177 -13.75 10.25 1.25
N ASP A 178 -14.88 10.18 1.94
CA ASP A 178 -15.95 9.20 1.70
C ASP A 178 -15.47 7.76 1.84
N TYR A 179 -14.59 7.52 2.82
CA TYR A 179 -14.06 6.19 3.11
C TYR A 179 -15.17 5.21 3.48
N ASP A 180 -15.04 3.98 3.00
CA ASP A 180 -15.81 2.86 3.53
C ASP A 180 -15.17 2.27 4.79
N ASN A 181 -15.66 1.12 5.24
CA ASN A 181 -15.13 0.38 6.38
C ASN A 181 -14.57 -1.00 5.97
N LYS A 182 -14.20 -1.17 4.70
CA LYS A 182 -13.70 -2.45 4.17
C LYS A 182 -12.19 -2.51 4.23
N LYS A 183 -11.63 -3.71 4.01
CA LYS A 183 -10.18 -3.90 3.99
C LYS A 183 -9.62 -3.08 2.83
N GLY A 184 -8.89 -2.03 3.17
CA GLY A 184 -8.12 -1.25 2.21
C GLY A 184 -7.03 -2.10 1.60
N MET A 185 -6.75 -1.85 0.34
CA MET A 185 -5.64 -2.51 -0.38
C MET A 185 -4.29 -1.82 -0.15
N GLY A 186 -4.21 -0.85 0.77
CA GLY A 186 -3.08 0.07 0.85
C GLY A 186 -3.06 1.03 -0.34
N ALA A 187 -1.87 1.49 -0.75
CA ALA A 187 -1.75 2.20 -2.02
C ALA A 187 -2.08 1.20 -3.15
N LEU A 188 -3.12 1.47 -3.93
CA LEU A 188 -3.81 0.56 -4.89
C LEU A 188 -2.96 0.10 -6.11
N GLY A 189 -1.70 -0.29 -5.89
CA GLY A 189 -0.79 -0.80 -6.91
C GLY A 189 0.63 -1.00 -6.38
N HIS A 190 1.49 -1.58 -7.21
CA HIS A 190 2.90 -1.81 -6.85
C HIS A 190 3.68 -0.49 -6.61
N GLN A 191 4.12 -0.30 -5.35
CA GLN A 191 4.93 0.81 -4.87
C GLN A 191 6.41 0.43 -4.82
N VAL A 192 7.11 0.47 -5.96
CA VAL A 192 8.50 -0.02 -6.04
C VAL A 192 9.45 0.68 -5.07
N LEU A 193 9.21 1.96 -4.73
CA LEU A 193 10.11 2.74 -3.88
C LEU A 193 9.99 2.38 -2.39
N ASN A 194 8.80 2.03 -1.95
CA ASN A 194 8.54 1.57 -0.59
C ASN A 194 7.40 0.54 -0.62
N PRO A 195 7.69 -0.73 -0.96
CA PRO A 195 6.66 -1.75 -1.16
C PRO A 195 5.85 -2.09 0.09
N PHE A 196 6.30 -1.63 1.26
CA PHE A 196 5.66 -1.86 2.55
C PHE A 196 4.90 -0.63 3.07
N HIS A 197 4.82 0.46 2.30
CA HIS A 197 4.00 1.60 2.67
C HIS A 197 2.53 1.19 2.76
N LYS A 198 2.03 1.15 4.00
CA LYS A 198 0.61 0.98 4.29
C LYS A 198 -0.05 2.34 4.00
N GLY A 199 -0.77 2.41 2.88
CA GLY A 199 -1.57 3.58 2.49
C GLY A 199 -2.76 3.78 3.42
N SER A 200 -3.96 3.92 2.87
CA SER A 200 -5.17 3.97 3.71
C SER A 200 -5.57 2.58 4.22
N ILE A 201 -6.15 2.51 5.42
CA ILE A 201 -6.67 1.27 6.02
C ILE A 201 -7.98 0.84 5.37
N ASN A 202 -8.78 1.80 4.91
CA ASN A 202 -10.03 1.62 4.18
C ASN A 202 -9.94 2.20 2.76
N ASN A 203 -10.98 1.98 1.95
CA ASN A 203 -10.99 2.42 0.56
C ASN A 203 -11.67 3.80 0.43
N PRO A 204 -11.02 4.80 -0.18
CA PRO A 204 -11.60 6.14 -0.32
C PRO A 204 -12.72 6.14 -1.36
N GLY A 205 -13.86 6.73 -1.06
CA GLY A 205 -14.93 6.95 -2.05
C GLY A 205 -14.65 8.12 -3.00
N LYS A 206 -13.77 9.05 -2.62
CA LYS A 206 -13.47 10.25 -3.42
C LYS A 206 -12.06 10.77 -3.22
N ILE A 207 -11.45 11.23 -4.32
CA ILE A 207 -10.26 12.07 -4.33
C ILE A 207 -10.58 13.39 -5.05
N GLU A 208 -10.32 14.52 -4.39
CA GLU A 208 -10.35 15.85 -5.00
C GLU A 208 -8.91 16.35 -5.19
N MET A 209 -8.54 16.67 -6.44
CA MET A 209 -7.20 17.11 -6.80
C MET A 209 -7.19 18.63 -7.02
N LEU A 210 -6.33 19.31 -6.28
CA LEU A 210 -6.16 20.76 -6.27
C LEU A 210 -4.77 21.14 -6.78
N ASN A 211 -4.67 22.22 -7.52
CA ASN A 211 -3.39 22.79 -7.92
C ASN A 211 -2.73 23.55 -6.76
N ALA A 212 -1.56 24.13 -7.01
CA ALA A 212 -0.80 24.93 -6.05
C ALA A 212 -1.56 26.11 -5.41
N GLN A 213 -2.60 26.63 -6.09
CA GLN A 213 -3.45 27.73 -5.61
C GLN A 213 -4.72 27.23 -4.91
N ASN A 214 -4.80 25.93 -4.60
CA ASN A 214 -5.99 25.24 -4.08
C ASN A 214 -7.20 25.31 -5.01
N THR A 215 -6.98 25.57 -6.31
CA THR A 215 -8.06 25.49 -7.30
C THR A 215 -8.20 24.04 -7.71
N PRO A 216 -9.40 23.45 -7.56
CA PRO A 216 -9.63 22.10 -8.00
C PRO A 216 -9.52 21.94 -9.53
N PHE A 217 -8.99 20.81 -10.00
CA PHE A 217 -8.86 20.53 -11.44
C PHE A 217 -9.31 19.12 -11.86
N VAL A 218 -9.38 18.17 -10.92
CA VAL A 218 -9.96 16.83 -11.12
C VAL A 218 -10.68 16.35 -9.86
N ILE A 219 -11.80 15.66 -10.03
CA ILE A 219 -12.42 14.82 -9.00
C ILE A 219 -12.46 13.38 -9.51
N GLU A 220 -12.04 12.44 -8.68
CA GLU A 220 -12.26 11.01 -8.88
C GLU A 220 -13.22 10.48 -7.82
N ALA A 221 -14.24 9.75 -8.26
CA ALA A 221 -15.17 9.04 -7.41
C ALA A 221 -15.05 7.54 -7.65
N PHE A 222 -15.02 6.77 -6.57
CA PHE A 222 -14.78 5.33 -6.59
C PHE A 222 -16.02 4.57 -6.12
N ASN A 223 -16.36 3.52 -6.86
CA ASN A 223 -17.38 2.55 -6.44
C ASN A 223 -16.77 1.16 -6.43
N TYR A 224 -16.83 0.51 -5.28
CA TYR A 224 -16.19 -0.77 -5.06
C TYR A 224 -17.21 -1.90 -4.97
N THR A 225 -16.80 -3.07 -5.41
CA THR A 225 -17.43 -4.35 -5.07
C THR A 225 -16.41 -5.20 -4.36
N TYR A 226 -16.87 -6.10 -3.49
CA TYR A 226 -16.02 -6.88 -2.60
C TYR A 226 -16.34 -8.35 -2.73
N ASN A 227 -15.32 -9.19 -2.53
CA ASN A 227 -15.53 -10.62 -2.32
C ASN A 227 -16.05 -10.89 -0.89
N ASP A 228 -16.40 -12.14 -0.61
CA ASP A 228 -16.94 -12.57 0.70
C ASP A 228 -15.95 -12.38 1.86
N LEU A 229 -14.66 -12.23 1.57
CA LEU A 229 -13.60 -11.96 2.55
C LEU A 229 -13.37 -10.46 2.80
N GLY A 230 -14.11 -9.60 2.10
CA GLY A 230 -14.05 -8.14 2.25
C GLY A 230 -12.91 -7.45 1.48
N TYR A 231 -12.23 -8.16 0.57
CA TYR A 231 -11.25 -7.57 -0.35
C TYR A 231 -11.93 -7.05 -1.61
N VAL A 232 -11.43 -5.94 -2.14
CA VAL A 232 -11.99 -5.34 -3.37
C VAL A 232 -11.89 -6.35 -4.52
N GLN A 233 -12.98 -6.58 -5.23
CA GLN A 233 -13.00 -7.44 -6.42
C GLN A 233 -12.99 -6.61 -7.70
N SER A 234 -13.70 -5.48 -7.69
CA SER A 234 -13.76 -4.54 -8.80
C SER A 234 -13.95 -3.13 -8.28
N MET A 235 -13.30 -2.16 -8.92
CA MET A 235 -13.41 -0.73 -8.66
C MET A 235 -13.82 -0.03 -9.95
N VAL A 236 -14.87 0.78 -9.91
CA VAL A 236 -15.20 1.73 -10.97
C VAL A 236 -14.72 3.10 -10.54
N THR A 237 -13.78 3.65 -11.30
CA THR A 237 -13.30 5.02 -11.13
C THR A 237 -14.03 5.92 -12.12
N LYS A 238 -14.69 6.96 -11.62
CA LYS A 238 -15.27 8.03 -12.43
C LYS A 238 -14.46 9.31 -12.24
N THR A 239 -13.84 9.78 -13.31
CA THR A 239 -13.05 11.01 -13.32
C THR A 239 -13.88 12.14 -13.93
N THR A 240 -13.94 13.28 -13.24
CA THR A 240 -14.59 14.50 -13.70
C THR A 240 -13.57 15.63 -13.68
N PHE A 241 -13.32 16.22 -14.85
CA PHE A 241 -12.45 17.38 -14.99
C PHE A 241 -13.25 18.66 -14.83
N TYR A 242 -12.65 19.71 -14.31
CA TYR A 242 -13.37 20.97 -14.02
C TYR A 242 -13.89 21.70 -15.27
N HIS A 243 -13.35 21.41 -16.46
CA HIS A 243 -13.91 21.90 -17.72
C HIS A 243 -15.14 21.11 -18.21
N GLY A 244 -15.62 20.12 -17.45
CA GLY A 244 -16.87 19.40 -17.69
C GLY A 244 -16.69 18.00 -18.30
N ASP A 245 -15.58 17.72 -18.98
CA ASP A 245 -15.32 16.37 -19.48
C ASP A 245 -15.27 15.35 -18.35
N SER A 246 -15.72 14.14 -18.64
CA SER A 246 -15.67 13.04 -17.70
C SER A 246 -15.42 11.72 -18.41
N GLY A 247 -14.88 10.77 -17.66
CA GLY A 247 -14.63 9.42 -18.12
C GLY A 247 -14.78 8.43 -16.98
N SER A 248 -14.85 7.16 -17.33
CA SER A 248 -14.83 6.09 -16.33
C SER A 248 -14.06 4.89 -16.85
N HIS A 249 -13.38 4.20 -15.93
CA HIS A 249 -12.78 2.90 -16.20
C HIS A 249 -13.09 1.95 -15.05
N THR A 250 -12.84 0.66 -15.29
CA THR A 250 -13.01 -0.39 -14.30
C THR A 250 -11.69 -1.12 -14.13
N THR A 251 -11.32 -1.32 -12.87
CA THR A 251 -10.17 -2.10 -12.44
C THR A 251 -10.67 -3.35 -11.75
N GLN A 252 -10.21 -4.52 -12.20
CA GLN A 252 -10.53 -5.83 -11.64
C GLN A 252 -9.35 -6.33 -10.81
N PHE A 253 -9.65 -6.97 -9.69
CA PHE A 253 -8.66 -7.49 -8.75
C PHE A 253 -8.89 -8.98 -8.52
N PHE A 254 -7.84 -9.76 -8.71
CA PHE A 254 -7.87 -11.21 -8.59
C PHE A 254 -6.98 -11.64 -7.44
N PHE A 255 -7.51 -12.50 -6.58
CA PHE A 255 -6.79 -12.97 -5.41
C PHE A 255 -6.80 -14.49 -5.32
N LYS A 256 -5.77 -15.01 -4.67
CA LYS A 256 -5.68 -16.38 -4.21
C LYS A 256 -5.78 -16.43 -2.70
N VAL A 257 -6.66 -17.32 -2.23
CA VAL A 257 -6.75 -17.70 -0.83
C VAL A 257 -5.77 -18.85 -0.60
N ILE A 258 -4.98 -18.76 0.47
CA ILE A 258 -3.98 -19.76 0.86
C ILE A 258 -4.14 -20.20 2.31
#